data_AF-A0A374BZ62-F1
#
_entry.id   AF-A0A374BZ62-F1
#
_cell.length_a   1.000
_cell.length_b   1.000
_cell.length_c   1.000
_cell.angle_alpha   90.00
_cell.angle_beta   90.00
_cell.angle_gamma   90.00
#
_symmetry.space_group_name_H-M   'P 1'
#
loop_
_entity.id
_entity.type
_entity.pdbx_description
1 polymer ?
#
loop_
_entity_poly.entity_id
_entity_poly.type
_entity_poly.pdbx_seq_one_letter_code
_entity_poly.pdbx_strand_id
1 'polypeptide(L)'
;MRKKSRAMDSEWALEIMHKAPYITVSFIDEEGKPYGLPLSLASDDDVNWYFHGALEGKKLEAIKAHPEVCLSAVTRCAPTVGPKDGSFTLQFKSAIAFGKVEIVTEDAEKIHGLRLICERFLPQHMDAFNQSIARSLSRTAVVRITLTEPPTGKRKQYDKEGVEMKYGRME
;
A
#
# COMPACT_ATOMS: atom_id res chain seq x y z
N MET A 1 -10.54 -15.96 -1.91
CA MET A 1 -10.19 -15.52 -3.29
C MET A 1 -10.83 -16.42 -4.35
N ARG A 2 -11.55 -15.87 -5.36
CA ARG A 2 -12.28 -16.66 -6.38
C ARG A 2 -11.41 -17.53 -7.29
N LYS A 3 -10.31 -16.98 -7.84
CA LYS A 3 -9.37 -17.72 -8.71
C LYS A 3 -8.12 -18.10 -7.92
N LYS A 4 -8.16 -19.25 -7.22
CA LYS A 4 -7.06 -19.74 -6.36
C LYS A 4 -5.75 -19.96 -7.12
N SER A 5 -5.80 -20.33 -8.40
CA SER A 5 -4.60 -20.55 -9.23
C SER A 5 -3.74 -19.29 -9.46
N ARG A 6 -4.26 -18.11 -9.11
CA ARG A 6 -3.58 -16.81 -9.25
C ARG A 6 -3.16 -16.22 -7.91
N ALA A 7 -3.44 -16.91 -6.81
CA ALA A 7 -3.05 -16.48 -5.49
C ALA A 7 -1.52 -16.49 -5.36
N MET A 8 -1.01 -15.57 -4.56
CA MET A 8 0.37 -15.52 -4.11
C MET A 8 0.35 -15.42 -2.57
N ASP A 9 1.43 -15.83 -1.93
CA ASP A 9 1.59 -15.75 -0.48
C ASP A 9 1.76 -14.31 0.02
N SER A 10 1.86 -14.19 1.35
CA SER A 10 2.00 -12.91 2.04
C SER A 10 3.34 -12.23 1.79
N GLU A 11 4.42 -12.99 1.69
CA GLU A 11 5.76 -12.45 1.44
C GLU A 11 5.78 -11.75 0.07
N TRP A 12 5.26 -12.42 -0.96
CA TRP A 12 5.09 -11.82 -2.27
C TRP A 12 4.15 -10.61 -2.25
N ALA A 13 3.08 -10.65 -1.45
CA ALA A 13 2.15 -9.54 -1.31
C ALA A 13 2.82 -8.30 -0.69
N LEU A 14 3.64 -8.48 0.35
CA LEU A 14 4.44 -7.42 0.96
C LEU A 14 5.42 -6.81 -0.04
N GLU A 15 6.10 -7.62 -0.86
CA GLU A 15 6.92 -7.09 -1.94
C GLU A 15 6.13 -6.18 -2.90
N ILE A 16 4.89 -6.55 -3.24
CA ILE A 16 4.04 -5.70 -4.08
C ILE A 16 3.70 -4.38 -3.38
N MET A 17 3.39 -4.42 -2.09
CA MET A 17 3.08 -3.21 -1.31
C MET A 17 4.27 -2.25 -1.23
N HIS A 18 5.48 -2.78 -1.00
CA HIS A 18 6.73 -2.00 -1.00
C HIS A 18 7.10 -1.42 -2.37
N LYS A 19 6.89 -2.19 -3.45
CA LYS A 19 7.21 -1.76 -4.82
C LYS A 19 6.16 -0.87 -5.46
N ALA A 20 4.94 -0.79 -4.89
CA ALA A 20 3.86 0.00 -5.48
C ALA A 20 4.22 1.50 -5.51
N PRO A 21 3.87 2.25 -6.56
CA PRO A 21 4.12 3.69 -6.61
C PRO A 21 3.27 4.46 -5.56
N TYR A 22 2.09 3.93 -5.27
CA TYR A 22 1.19 4.37 -4.21
C TYR A 22 0.33 3.16 -3.78
N ILE A 23 -0.30 3.26 -2.62
CA ILE A 23 -1.28 2.29 -2.15
C ILE A 23 -2.63 3.02 -2.02
N THR A 24 -3.68 2.47 -2.62
CA THR A 24 -5.04 2.98 -2.39
C THR A 24 -5.52 2.47 -1.05
N VAL A 25 -5.79 3.39 -0.12
CA VAL A 25 -6.39 3.08 1.17
C VAL A 25 -7.87 3.46 1.12
N SER A 26 -8.73 2.49 1.39
CA SER A 26 -10.17 2.66 1.49
C SER A 26 -10.58 2.82 2.94
N PHE A 27 -11.24 3.94 3.24
CA PHE A 27 -11.82 4.30 4.52
C PHE A 27 -13.36 4.20 4.43
N ILE A 28 -14.01 4.27 5.60
CA ILE A 28 -15.44 4.54 5.72
C ILE A 28 -15.57 5.95 6.29
N ASP A 29 -16.29 6.85 5.60
CA ASP A 29 -16.54 8.19 6.13
C ASP A 29 -17.63 8.20 7.20
N GLU A 30 -17.86 9.35 7.84
CA GLU A 30 -18.83 9.50 8.94
C GLU A 30 -20.28 9.16 8.55
N GLU A 31 -20.61 9.20 7.25
CA GLU A 31 -21.92 8.81 6.73
C GLU A 31 -21.99 7.32 6.36
N GLY A 32 -20.93 6.54 6.65
CA GLY A 32 -20.83 5.13 6.29
C GLY A 32 -20.48 4.88 4.81
N LYS A 33 -20.04 5.90 4.05
CA LYS A 33 -19.74 5.76 2.62
C LYS A 33 -18.26 5.38 2.40
N PRO A 34 -17.97 4.52 1.40
CA PRO A 34 -16.60 4.17 1.08
C PRO A 34 -15.84 5.37 0.49
N TYR A 35 -14.61 5.56 0.95
CA TYR A 35 -13.75 6.67 0.56
C TYR A 35 -12.32 6.19 0.29
N GLY A 36 -11.94 6.07 -0.98
CA GLY A 36 -10.62 5.58 -1.40
C GLY A 36 -9.64 6.70 -1.74
N LEU A 37 -8.42 6.63 -1.21
CA LEU A 37 -7.35 7.60 -1.47
C LEU A 37 -6.04 6.92 -1.89
N PRO A 38 -5.38 7.37 -2.98
CA PRO A 38 -4.02 6.96 -3.28
C PRO A 38 -3.04 7.67 -2.32
N LEU A 39 -2.26 6.90 -1.58
CA LEU A 39 -1.35 7.42 -0.56
C LEU A 39 0.05 6.81 -0.69
N SER A 40 1.05 7.62 -0.38
CA SER A 40 2.44 7.21 -0.24
C SER A 40 2.66 6.62 1.15
N LEU A 41 2.57 5.29 1.24
CA LEU A 41 2.81 4.57 2.49
C LEU A 41 4.28 4.11 2.56
N ALA A 42 4.79 3.77 3.74
CA ALA A 42 6.05 3.07 3.93
C ALA A 42 6.01 2.23 5.21
N SER A 43 6.84 1.20 5.32
CA SER A 43 6.96 0.30 6.48
C SER A 43 8.37 -0.27 6.51
N ASP A 44 8.85 -0.66 7.69
CA ASP A 44 10.12 -1.36 7.90
C ASP A 44 9.96 -2.68 8.68
N ASP A 45 8.77 -2.96 9.19
CA ASP A 45 8.43 -4.17 9.95
C ASP A 45 7.34 -5.03 9.30
N ASP A 46 6.87 -4.62 8.12
CA ASP A 46 5.81 -5.24 7.32
C ASP A 46 4.40 -5.25 7.97
N VAL A 47 4.28 -4.75 9.19
CA VAL A 47 3.04 -4.77 10.00
C VAL A 47 2.49 -3.35 10.18
N ASN A 48 3.35 -2.37 10.43
CA ASN A 48 3.01 -0.98 10.67
C ASN A 48 3.38 -0.15 9.44
N TRP A 49 2.35 0.40 8.79
CA TRP A 49 2.49 1.20 7.57
C TRP A 49 2.14 2.66 7.84
N TYR A 50 3.05 3.55 7.48
CA TYR A 50 2.95 4.97 7.78
C TYR A 50 2.67 5.79 6.52
N PHE A 51 1.81 6.80 6.65
CA PHE A 51 1.67 7.87 5.66
C PHE A 51 1.49 9.22 6.37
N HIS A 52 1.64 10.32 5.63
CA HIS A 52 1.48 11.66 6.17
C HIS A 52 0.34 12.45 5.51
N GLY A 53 -0.03 13.59 6.08
CA GLY A 53 -0.94 14.54 5.44
C GLY A 53 -1.18 15.80 6.25
N ALA A 54 -2.24 16.52 5.90
CA ALA A 54 -2.72 17.69 6.63
C ALA A 54 -3.26 17.29 8.02
N LEU A 55 -3.23 18.25 8.95
CA LEU A 55 -3.77 18.13 10.32
C LEU A 55 -5.31 18.14 10.39
N GLU A 56 -5.98 18.36 9.26
CA GLU A 56 -7.43 18.42 9.17
C GLU A 56 -7.93 17.85 7.84
N GLY A 57 -9.24 17.62 7.77
CA GLY A 57 -9.95 17.21 6.57
C GLY A 57 -10.63 15.86 6.71
N LYS A 58 -11.46 15.54 5.70
CA LYS A 58 -12.36 14.39 5.69
C LYS A 58 -11.70 13.05 6.10
N LYS A 59 -10.45 12.83 5.70
CA LYS A 59 -9.70 11.63 6.04
C LYS A 59 -9.50 11.46 7.55
N LEU A 60 -9.16 12.53 8.27
CA LEU A 60 -8.92 12.41 9.72
C LEU A 60 -10.23 12.21 10.49
N GLU A 61 -11.33 12.83 10.05
CA GLU A 61 -12.64 12.58 10.64
C GLU A 61 -13.12 11.15 10.38
N ALA A 62 -12.92 10.64 9.15
CA ALA A 62 -13.18 9.23 8.83
C ALA A 62 -12.37 8.27 9.73
N ILE A 63 -11.08 8.54 9.96
CA ILE A 63 -10.22 7.75 10.85
C ILE A 63 -10.77 7.70 12.29
N LYS A 64 -11.23 8.84 12.81
CA LYS A 64 -11.78 8.91 14.18
C LYS A 64 -13.09 8.12 14.33
N ALA A 65 -13.93 8.13 13.30
CA ALA A 65 -15.21 7.43 13.32
C ALA A 65 -15.07 5.93 13.04
N HIS A 66 -14.22 5.55 12.08
CA HIS A 66 -14.08 4.20 11.56
C HIS A 66 -12.60 3.87 11.30
N PRO A 67 -11.91 3.20 12.25
CA PRO A 67 -10.50 2.88 12.12
C PRO A 67 -10.21 1.69 11.18
N GLU A 68 -11.21 0.96 10.70
CA GLU A 68 -10.99 -0.15 9.78
C GLU A 68 -10.70 0.34 8.36
N VAL A 69 -9.60 -0.15 7.78
CA VAL A 69 -9.18 0.21 6.42
C VAL A 69 -8.81 -1.00 5.58
N CYS A 70 -8.95 -0.84 4.26
CA CYS A 70 -8.46 -1.80 3.26
C CYS A 70 -7.39 -1.14 2.39
N LEU A 71 -6.25 -1.80 2.23
CA LEU A 71 -5.14 -1.36 1.41
C LEU A 71 -5.14 -2.17 0.10
N SER A 72 -4.98 -1.47 -1.02
CA SER A 72 -4.88 -2.05 -2.36
C SER A 72 -3.65 -1.52 -3.08
N ALA A 73 -2.72 -2.41 -3.37
CA ALA A 73 -1.46 -2.10 -4.05
C ALA A 73 -1.41 -2.78 -5.43
N VAL A 74 -0.91 -2.07 -6.44
CA VAL A 74 -0.75 -2.59 -7.81
C VAL A 74 0.62 -2.15 -8.35
N THR A 75 1.41 -3.12 -8.82
CA THR A 75 2.73 -2.85 -9.45
C THR A 75 2.76 -3.20 -10.93
N ARG A 76 1.73 -3.89 -11.44
CA ARG A 76 1.59 -4.20 -12.86
C ARG A 76 0.13 -4.13 -13.27
N CYS A 77 -0.12 -3.44 -14.37
CA CYS A 77 -1.38 -3.40 -15.08
C CYS A 77 -1.07 -3.25 -16.58
N ALA A 78 -1.07 -4.36 -17.32
CA ALA A 78 -0.66 -4.37 -18.72
C ALA A 78 -1.67 -5.15 -19.58
N PRO A 79 -2.44 -4.48 -20.45
CA PRO A 79 -3.34 -5.14 -21.40
C PRO A 79 -2.55 -6.10 -22.30
N THR A 80 -3.14 -7.24 -22.64
CA THR A 80 -2.57 -8.22 -23.57
C THR A 80 -3.66 -9.08 -24.20
N VAL A 81 -3.33 -9.71 -25.31
CA VAL A 81 -4.09 -10.85 -25.84
C VAL A 81 -3.52 -12.13 -25.20
N GLY A 82 -4.38 -13.09 -24.87
CA GLY A 82 -3.99 -14.39 -24.35
C GLY A 82 -3.16 -15.16 -25.39
N PRO A 83 -1.88 -15.48 -25.11
CA PRO A 83 -0.95 -15.96 -26.14
C PRO A 83 -1.38 -17.25 -26.83
N LYS A 84 -2.18 -18.08 -26.15
CA LYS A 84 -2.64 -19.39 -26.66
C LYS A 84 -4.13 -19.44 -27.03
N ASP A 85 -4.94 -18.55 -26.46
CA ASP A 85 -6.41 -18.62 -26.57
C ASP A 85 -7.04 -17.38 -27.21
N GLY A 86 -6.25 -16.36 -27.56
CA GLY A 86 -6.76 -15.13 -28.18
C GLY A 86 -7.62 -14.27 -27.25
N SER A 87 -7.70 -14.58 -25.95
CA SER A 87 -8.60 -13.88 -25.03
C SER A 87 -8.16 -12.44 -24.74
N PHE A 88 -9.12 -11.51 -24.63
CA PHE A 88 -8.84 -10.16 -24.15
C PHE A 88 -8.54 -10.18 -22.65
N THR A 89 -7.35 -9.74 -22.24
CA THR A 89 -6.96 -9.85 -20.84
C THR A 89 -5.91 -8.84 -20.38
N LEU A 90 -5.55 -8.89 -19.09
CA LEU A 90 -4.57 -8.03 -18.44
C LEU A 90 -3.58 -8.88 -17.64
N GLN A 91 -2.28 -8.63 -17.80
CA GLN A 91 -1.28 -9.05 -16.82
C GLN A 91 -1.29 -8.07 -15.65
N PHE A 92 -1.34 -8.60 -14.43
CA PHE A 92 -1.37 -7.78 -13.23
C PHE A 92 -0.62 -8.41 -12.07
N LYS A 93 -0.17 -7.56 -11.15
CA LYS A 93 0.39 -7.92 -9.85
C LYS A 93 -0.23 -6.99 -8.82
N SER A 94 -0.94 -7.56 -7.85
CA SER A 94 -1.67 -6.80 -6.84
C SER A 94 -1.60 -7.45 -5.47
N ALA A 95 -1.66 -6.64 -4.42
CA ALA A 95 -1.82 -7.09 -3.04
C ALA A 95 -3.01 -6.40 -2.38
N ILE A 96 -3.65 -7.11 -1.46
CA ILE A 96 -4.71 -6.60 -0.58
C ILE A 96 -4.31 -6.86 0.86
N ALA A 97 -4.46 -5.85 1.71
CA ALA A 97 -4.27 -5.95 3.15
C ALA A 97 -5.43 -5.28 3.90
N PHE A 98 -5.65 -5.69 5.14
CA PHE A 98 -6.61 -5.07 6.05
C PHE A 98 -5.89 -4.63 7.31
N GLY A 99 -6.34 -3.52 7.88
CA GLY A 99 -5.66 -2.94 9.03
C GLY A 99 -6.56 -2.02 9.84
N LYS A 100 -6.01 -1.57 10.96
CA LYS A 100 -6.57 -0.50 11.78
C LYS A 100 -5.70 0.73 11.68
N VAL A 101 -6.33 1.89 11.49
CA VAL A 101 -5.66 3.17 11.30
C VAL A 101 -5.72 4.03 12.57
N GLU A 102 -4.59 4.67 12.91
CA GLU A 102 -4.43 5.50 14.10
C GLU A 102 -3.60 6.74 13.77
N ILE A 103 -3.98 7.89 14.35
CA ILE A 103 -3.22 9.14 14.23
C ILE A 103 -2.07 9.09 15.24
N VAL A 104 -0.84 9.27 14.76
CA VAL A 104 0.36 9.25 15.61
C VAL A 104 0.49 10.57 16.34
N THR A 105 0.60 10.51 17.67
CA THR A 105 0.74 11.70 18.54
C THR A 105 2.17 11.94 19.02
N GLU A 106 2.96 10.89 19.19
CA GLU A 106 4.33 11.00 19.68
C GLU A 106 5.29 11.47 18.59
N ASP A 107 6.05 12.54 18.88
CA ASP A 107 6.95 13.15 17.90
C ASP A 107 8.04 12.17 17.43
N ALA A 108 8.53 11.30 18.32
CA ALA A 108 9.50 10.27 17.95
C ALA A 108 8.95 9.31 16.88
N GLU A 109 7.70 8.86 17.02
CA GLU A 109 7.05 7.97 16.05
C GLU A 109 6.67 8.73 14.77
N LYS A 110 6.26 9.99 14.87
CA LYS A 110 6.02 10.84 13.69
C LYS A 110 7.29 10.98 12.85
N ILE A 111 8.43 11.27 13.50
CA ILE A 111 9.73 11.39 12.84
C ILE A 111 10.12 10.06 12.19
N HIS A 112 9.89 8.94 12.88
CA HIS A 112 10.14 7.61 12.33
C HIS A 112 9.31 7.34 11.06
N GLY A 113 7.98 7.49 11.11
CA GLY A 113 7.12 7.29 9.94
C GLY A 113 7.46 8.21 8.77
N LEU A 114 7.79 9.48 9.04
CA LEU A 114 8.24 10.42 8.00
C LEU A 114 9.59 10.02 7.39
N ARG A 115 10.52 9.50 8.20
CA ARG A 115 11.80 8.98 7.73
C ARG A 115 11.60 7.84 6.76
N LEU A 116 10.78 6.85 7.12
CA LEU A 116 10.47 5.71 6.26
C LEU A 116 9.91 6.14 4.89
N ILE A 117 9.01 7.13 4.88
CA ILE A 117 8.45 7.68 3.64
C ILE A 117 9.56 8.34 2.80
N CYS A 118 10.40 9.18 3.41
CA CYS A 118 11.50 9.84 2.70
C CYS A 118 12.52 8.84 2.16
N GLU A 119 12.92 7.84 2.95
CA GLU A 119 13.86 6.80 2.54
C GLU A 119 13.30 5.93 1.40
N ARG A 120 12.01 5.63 1.42
CA ARG A 120 11.35 4.88 0.33
C ARG A 120 11.39 5.65 -0.99
N PHE A 121 11.04 6.94 -0.99
CA PHE A 121 10.78 7.68 -2.22
C PHE A 121 11.95 8.55 -2.70
N LEU A 122 12.80 9.03 -1.80
CA LEU A 122 13.93 9.91 -2.10
C LEU A 122 15.18 9.52 -1.26
N PRO A 123 15.65 8.26 -1.33
CA PRO A 123 16.75 7.77 -0.47
C PRO A 123 18.06 8.56 -0.64
N GLN A 124 18.30 9.14 -1.83
CA GLN A 124 19.53 9.91 -2.08
C GLN A 124 19.48 11.34 -1.53
N HIS A 125 18.35 11.80 -0.97
CA HIS A 125 18.15 13.18 -0.50
C HIS A 125 17.91 13.28 1.02
N MET A 126 18.40 12.30 1.78
CA MET A 126 18.20 12.23 3.23
C MET A 126 19.01 13.28 4.01
N ASP A 127 19.96 13.95 3.38
CA ASP A 127 20.70 15.08 3.95
C ASP A 127 19.79 16.25 4.35
N ALA A 128 18.68 16.46 3.63
CA ALA A 128 17.70 17.50 3.91
C ALA A 128 16.64 17.10 4.97
N PHE A 129 16.66 15.86 5.47
CA PHE A 129 15.60 15.32 6.32
C PHE A 129 15.45 16.08 7.64
N ASN A 130 16.53 16.23 8.41
CA ASN A 130 16.49 16.86 9.73
C ASN A 130 15.99 18.32 9.66
N GLN A 131 16.41 19.07 8.65
CA GLN A 131 15.93 20.44 8.43
C GLN A 131 14.43 20.46 8.09
N SER A 132 13.97 19.51 7.27
CA SER A 132 12.56 19.39 6.91
C SER A 132 11.66 19.06 8.11
N ILE A 133 12.13 18.16 8.98
CA ILE A 133 11.47 17.82 10.26
C ILE A 133 11.37 19.05 11.15
N ALA A 134 12.48 19.74 11.41
CA ALA A 134 12.50 20.94 12.25
C ALA A 134 11.52 22.02 11.76
N ARG A 135 11.33 22.14 10.44
CA ARG A 135 10.44 23.13 9.84
C ARG A 135 8.96 22.73 9.87
N SER A 136 8.63 21.45 9.71
CA SER A 136 7.28 21.04 9.31
C SER A 136 6.59 20.03 10.23
N LEU A 137 7.31 19.41 11.18
CA LEU A 137 6.76 18.36 12.04
C LEU A 137 5.47 18.76 12.76
N SER A 138 5.39 20.00 13.27
CA SER A 138 4.23 20.50 14.02
C SER A 138 2.96 20.69 13.17
N ARG A 139 3.10 20.76 11.85
CA ARG A 139 1.97 20.95 10.90
C ARG A 139 1.72 19.75 10.00
N THR A 140 2.34 18.62 10.29
CA THR A 140 2.22 17.38 9.53
C THR A 140 1.57 16.31 10.39
N ALA A 141 0.40 15.84 9.98
CA ALA A 141 -0.18 14.64 10.54
C ALA A 141 0.60 13.43 10.03
N VAL A 142 0.88 12.49 10.93
CA VAL A 142 1.39 11.16 10.58
C VAL A 142 0.36 10.16 11.06
N VAL A 143 0.10 9.17 10.22
CA VAL A 143 -0.92 8.16 10.46
C VAL A 143 -0.27 6.80 10.28
N ARG A 144 -0.51 5.90 11.24
CA ARG A 144 -0.10 4.51 11.22
C ARG A 144 -1.29 3.65 10.83
N ILE A 145 -1.05 2.64 10.00
CA ILE A 145 -1.98 1.53 9.78
C ILE A 145 -1.28 0.26 10.24
N THR A 146 -1.85 -0.40 11.24
CA THR A 146 -1.38 -1.71 11.70
C THR A 146 -2.18 -2.80 11.01
N LEU A 147 -1.52 -3.68 10.26
CA LEU A 147 -2.19 -4.79 9.59
C LEU A 147 -2.77 -5.77 10.62
N THR A 148 -4.02 -6.18 10.40
CA THR A 148 -4.72 -7.12 11.30
C THR A 148 -4.47 -8.58 10.95
N GLU A 149 -4.00 -8.85 9.74
CA GLU A 149 -3.68 -10.17 9.21
C GLU A 149 -2.63 -10.06 8.09
N PRO A 150 -1.92 -11.15 7.77
CA PRO A 150 -0.98 -11.15 6.64
C PRO A 150 -1.68 -10.78 5.32
N PRO A 151 -1.10 -9.90 4.50
CA PRO A 151 -1.68 -9.52 3.22
C PRO A 151 -1.78 -10.70 2.25
N THR A 152 -2.64 -10.55 1.24
CA THR A 152 -2.81 -11.56 0.19
C THR A 152 -2.44 -11.01 -1.17
N GLY A 153 -1.69 -11.81 -1.93
CA GLY A 153 -1.21 -11.45 -3.25
C GLY A 153 -2.03 -12.11 -4.37
N LYS A 154 -2.08 -11.45 -5.53
CA LYS A 154 -2.69 -12.02 -6.74
C LYS A 154 -1.94 -11.58 -7.98
N ARG A 155 -1.72 -12.52 -8.89
CA ARG A 155 -1.02 -12.28 -10.15
C ARG A 155 -1.73 -12.93 -11.34
N LYS A 156 -1.70 -12.25 -12.48
CA LYS A 156 -1.78 -12.90 -13.80
C LYS A 156 -0.55 -12.49 -14.59
N GLN A 157 0.22 -13.47 -15.05
CA GLN A 157 1.42 -13.27 -15.85
C GLN A 157 1.61 -14.48 -16.77
N TYR A 158 2.24 -14.28 -17.92
CA TYR A 158 2.64 -15.35 -18.83
C TYR A 158 4.17 -15.49 -18.83
N ASP A 159 4.65 -16.72 -18.96
CA ASP A 159 6.08 -17.01 -19.23
C ASP A 159 6.42 -16.74 -20.71
N LYS A 160 7.68 -16.95 -21.08
CA LYS A 160 8.20 -16.71 -22.43
C LYS A 160 7.50 -17.58 -23.50
N GLU A 161 6.98 -18.74 -23.09
CA GLU A 161 6.24 -19.68 -23.92
C GLU A 161 4.73 -19.37 -23.98
N GLY A 162 4.30 -18.27 -23.36
CA GLY A 162 2.92 -17.81 -23.36
C GLY A 162 1.98 -18.63 -22.47
N VAL A 163 2.52 -19.40 -21.53
CA VAL A 163 1.74 -20.17 -20.54
C VAL A 163 1.47 -19.29 -19.32
N GLU A 164 0.22 -19.27 -18.85
CA GLU A 164 -0.12 -18.51 -17.64
C GLU A 164 0.61 -19.11 -16.42
N MET A 165 1.39 -18.28 -15.73
CA MET A 165 2.11 -18.63 -14.51
C MET A 165 1.12 -18.76 -13.34
N LYS A 166 0.71 -19.99 -13.05
CA LYS A 166 -0.18 -20.35 -11.93
C LYS A 166 0.60 -20.54 -10.61
N TYR A 167 -0.14 -20.69 -9.51
CA TYR A 167 0.34 -20.81 -8.12
C TYR A 167 1.70 -21.53 -7.99
N GLY A 168 2.64 -20.92 -7.27
CA GLY A 168 3.97 -21.47 -6.99
C GLY A 168 4.98 -21.41 -8.13
N ARG A 169 4.57 -21.12 -9.37
CA ARG A 169 5.53 -20.88 -10.47
C ARG A 169 6.15 -19.49 -10.35
N MET A 170 7.43 -19.44 -10.03
CA MET A 170 8.29 -18.26 -10.13
C MET A 170 9.20 -18.41 -11.35
N GLU A 171 9.57 -17.30 -11.98
CA GLU A 171 10.57 -17.21 -13.06
C GLU A 171 11.56 -16.11 -12.66
#